data_AF-A0A221R5N9-F1
#
_entry.id   AF-A0A221R5N9-F1
#
_cell.length_a   1.000
_cell.length_b   1.000
_cell.length_c   1.000
_cell.angle_alpha   90.00
_cell.angle_beta   90.00
_cell.angle_gamma   90.00
#
_symmetry.space_group_name_H-M   'P 1'
#
loop_
_entity.id
_entity.type
_entity.pdbx_description
1 polymer ?
#
loop_
_entity_poly.entity_id
_entity_poly.type
_entity_poly.pdbx_seq_one_letter_code
_entity_poly.pdbx_strand_id
1 'polypeptide(L)' 'MSKHEALPADQGDGRHASEETPERRPGSSDRRVQIAAARLRVVLDERLNRPTPEWVKRLAEQKLAS' A
#
# COMPACT_ATOMS: atom_id res chain seq x y z
N MET A 1 16.31 43.38 -34.76
CA MET A 1 15.00 42.70 -34.66
C MET A 1 15.27 41.22 -34.43
N SER A 2 15.45 40.79 -33.18
CA SER A 2 15.73 39.40 -32.83
C SER A 2 14.42 38.72 -32.45
N LYS A 3 14.08 37.66 -33.19
CA LYS A 3 12.87 36.86 -33.03
C LYS A 3 12.87 36.20 -31.64
N HIS A 4 11.82 36.44 -30.86
CA HIS A 4 11.52 35.63 -29.67
C HIS A 4 10.96 34.29 -30.14
N GLU A 5 11.75 33.24 -30.00
CA GLU A 5 11.31 31.86 -30.20
C GLU A 5 10.50 31.44 -28.97
N ALA A 6 9.19 31.23 -29.17
CA ALA A 6 8.28 30.76 -28.15
C ALA A 6 8.50 29.25 -27.94
N LEU A 7 8.86 28.86 -26.71
CA LEU A 7 8.83 27.46 -26.29
C LEU A 7 7.37 26.98 -26.27
N PRO A 8 7.03 25.83 -26.88
CA PRO A 8 5.71 25.24 -26.72
C PRO A 8 5.57 24.78 -25.27
N ALA A 9 4.45 25.17 -24.66
CA ALA A 9 3.99 24.61 -23.39
C ALA A 9 3.86 23.09 -23.57
N ASP A 10 4.70 22.35 -22.85
CA ASP A 10 4.63 20.90 -22.75
C ASP A 10 3.27 20.52 -22.17
N GLN A 11 2.46 19.97 -23.06
CA GLN A 11 1.10 19.53 -22.88
C GLN A 11 1.08 18.40 -21.86
N GLY A 12 0.32 18.59 -20.78
CA GLY A 12 0.06 17.51 -19.84
C GLY A 12 -0.61 16.32 -20.55
N ASP A 13 -0.07 15.12 -20.33
CA ASP A 13 -0.84 13.89 -20.24
C ASP A 13 0.08 12.81 -19.67
N GLY A 14 -0.23 12.33 -18.48
CA GLY A 14 0.63 11.39 -17.80
C GLY A 14 -0.03 10.79 -16.58
N ARG A 15 -1.30 10.38 -16.77
CA ARG A 15 -1.98 9.26 -16.11
C ARG A 15 -1.36 8.89 -14.76
N HIS A 16 -2.14 9.10 -13.70
CA HIS A 16 -2.08 8.22 -12.54
C HIS A 16 -2.24 6.78 -13.05
N ALA A 17 -1.12 6.17 -13.45
CA ALA A 17 -0.97 4.75 -13.50
C ALA A 17 -1.29 4.35 -12.07
N SER A 18 -2.47 3.77 -11.91
CA SER A 18 -2.70 2.71 -10.97
C SER A 18 -1.47 1.81 -11.04
N GLU A 19 -0.49 2.09 -10.19
CA GLU A 19 0.63 1.21 -9.94
C GLU A 19 -0.02 -0.05 -9.41
N GLU A 20 -0.19 -0.96 -10.37
CA GLU A 20 -0.34 -2.38 -10.23
C GLU A 20 0.19 -2.76 -8.85
N THR A 21 -0.73 -3.08 -7.94
CA THR A 21 -0.38 -3.70 -6.67
C THR A 21 0.60 -4.80 -7.02
N PRO A 22 1.89 -4.70 -6.65
CA PRO A 22 2.82 -5.75 -7.00
C PRO A 22 2.26 -6.96 -6.28
N GLU A 23 1.88 -7.97 -7.05
CA GLU A 23 1.55 -9.29 -6.55
C GLU A 23 2.87 -9.88 -6.03
N ARG A 24 3.34 -9.30 -4.92
CA ARG A 24 4.57 -9.62 -4.23
C ARG A 24 4.31 -11.00 -3.67
N ARG A 25 4.83 -12.01 -4.36
CA ARG A 25 4.85 -13.38 -3.84
C ARG A 25 5.46 -13.29 -2.44
N PRO A 26 4.71 -13.62 -1.37
CA PRO A 26 5.16 -13.31 -0.03
C PRO A 26 6.31 -14.24 0.33
N GLY A 27 7.53 -13.69 0.29
CA GLY A 27 8.68 -14.31 0.93
C GLY A 27 8.42 -14.47 2.43
N SER A 28 9.17 -15.33 3.13
CA SER A 28 8.98 -15.54 4.58
C SER A 28 9.07 -14.24 5.41
N SER A 29 9.92 -13.29 4.99
CA SER A 29 9.98 -11.94 5.55
C SER A 29 8.68 -11.15 5.35
N ASP A 30 8.05 -11.30 4.18
CA ASP A 30 6.76 -10.69 3.85
C ASP A 30 5.65 -11.23 4.77
N ARG A 31 5.65 -12.52 5.08
CA ARG A 31 4.66 -13.11 6.00
C ARG A 31 4.73 -12.53 7.42
N ARG A 32 5.93 -12.25 7.95
CA ARG A 32 6.05 -11.61 9.27
C ARG A 32 5.55 -10.17 9.25
N VAL A 33 5.87 -9.45 8.19
CA VAL A 33 5.39 -8.08 7.97
C VAL A 33 3.87 -8.06 7.86
N GLN A 34 3.26 -9.03 7.15
CA GLN A 34 1.81 -9.17 7.05
C GLN A 34 1.14 -9.43 8.40
N ILE A 35 1.72 -10.33 9.22
CA ILE A 35 1.21 -10.60 10.57
C ILE A 35 1.34 -9.35 11.45
N ALA A 36 2.47 -8.65 11.39
CA ALA A 36 2.67 -7.40 12.14
C ALA A 36 1.69 -6.31 11.73
N ALA A 37 1.48 -6.13 10.42
CA ALA A 37 0.51 -5.18 9.87
C ALA A 37 -0.94 -5.55 10.28
N ALA A 38 -1.29 -6.83 10.25
CA ALA A 38 -2.59 -7.31 10.70
C ALA A 38 -2.82 -7.01 12.20
N ARG A 39 -1.82 -7.27 13.05
CA ARG A 39 -1.88 -6.95 14.48
C ARG A 39 -2.04 -5.44 14.73
N LEU A 40 -1.27 -4.62 14.01
CA LEU A 40 -1.40 -3.17 14.09
C LEU A 40 -2.82 -2.73 13.73
N ARG A 41 -3.38 -3.29 12.65
CA ARG A 41 -4.72 -2.96 12.19
C ARG A 41 -5.80 -3.32 13.21
N VAL A 42 -5.73 -4.48 13.85
CA VAL A 42 -6.66 -4.89 14.93
C VAL A 42 -6.70 -3.82 16.02
N VAL A 43 -5.54 -3.44 16.55
CA VAL A 43 -5.43 -2.43 17.62
C VAL A 43 -5.97 -1.07 17.16
N LEU A 44 -5.70 -0.69 15.91
CA LEU A 44 -6.15 0.60 15.38
C LEU A 44 -7.67 0.62 15.22
N ASP A 45 -8.24 -0.45 14.66
CA ASP A 45 -9.68 -0.60 14.46
C ASP A 45 -10.42 -0.60 15.82
N GLU A 46 -9.90 -1.29 16.84
CA GLU A 46 -10.43 -1.26 18.21
C GLU A 46 -10.43 0.17 18.80
N ARG A 47 -9.31 0.89 18.67
CA ARG A 47 -9.19 2.28 19.18
C ARG A 47 -10.09 3.27 18.44
N LEU A 48 -10.36 3.01 17.16
CA LEU A 48 -11.26 3.81 16.33
C LEU A 48 -12.72 3.35 16.41
N ASN A 49 -13.02 2.32 17.23
CA ASN A 49 -14.33 1.71 17.35
C ASN A 49 -14.90 1.24 15.99
N ARG A 50 -14.00 0.75 15.12
CA ARG A 50 -14.30 0.20 13.79
C ARG A 50 -14.26 -1.33 13.83
N PRO A 51 -15.13 -2.01 13.09
CA PRO A 51 -15.07 -3.46 12.99
C PRO A 51 -13.82 -3.89 12.20
N THR A 52 -12.95 -4.70 12.81
CA THR A 52 -11.85 -5.37 12.10
C THR A 52 -12.40 -6.56 11.29
N PRO A 53 -12.04 -6.71 10.00
CA PRO A 53 -12.42 -7.88 9.23
C PRO A 53 -11.86 -9.19 9.80
N GLU A 54 -12.66 -10.27 9.77
CA GLU A 54 -12.29 -11.57 10.36
C GLU A 54 -11.02 -12.19 9.75
N TRP A 55 -10.77 -11.97 8.46
CA TRP A 55 -9.54 -12.46 7.83
C TRP A 55 -8.28 -11.77 8.39
N VAL A 56 -8.39 -10.51 8.83
CA VAL A 56 -7.29 -9.78 9.47
C VAL A 56 -7.03 -10.33 10.86
N LYS A 57 -8.09 -10.61 11.63
CA LYS A 57 -7.97 -11.23 12.97
C LYS A 57 -7.27 -12.58 12.87
N ARG A 58 -7.73 -13.44 11.95
CA ARG A 58 -7.10 -14.74 11.67
C ARG A 58 -5.65 -14.61 11.20
N LEU A 59 -5.30 -13.54 10.50
CA LEU A 59 -3.92 -13.28 10.08
C LEU A 59 -3.04 -12.82 11.26
N ALA A 60 -3.58 -11.97 12.14
CA ALA A 60 -2.90 -11.46 13.33
C ALA A 60 -2.57 -12.57 14.36
N GLU A 61 -3.44 -13.57 14.47
CA GLU A 61 -3.30 -14.73 15.36
C GLU A 61 -2.23 -15.75 14.91
N GLN A 62 -1.75 -15.64 13.67
CA GLN A 62 -0.75 -16.58 13.18
C GLN A 62 0.55 -16.43 13.95
N LYS A 63 1.10 -17.57 14.38
CA LYS A 63 2.44 -17.66 14.94
C LYS A 63 3.44 -17.74 13.81
N LEU A 64 4.49 -16.93 13.90
CA LEU A 64 5.68 -17.13 13.09
C LEU A 64 6.28 -18.47 13.47
N ALA A 65 6.29 -19.42 12.53
CA ALA A 65 7.15 -20.59 12.66
C ALA A 65 8.59 -20.06 12.81
N SER A 66 9.16 -20.25 13.99
CA SER A 66 10.55 -19.91 14.32
C SER A 66 11.47 -21.02 13.84
#